data_AF-A0A9W6TZD6-F1
#
_entry.id   AF-A0A9W6TZD6-F1
#
_cell.length_a   1.000
_cell.length_b   1.000
_cell.length_c   1.000
_cell.angle_alpha   90.00
_cell.angle_beta   90.00
_cell.angle_gamma   90.00
#
_symmetry.space_group_name_H-M   'P 1'
#
loop_
_entity.id
_entity.type
_entity.pdbx_description
1 polymer ?
#
loop_
_entity_poly.entity_id
_entity_poly.type
_entity_poly.pdbx_seq_one_letter_code
_entity_poly.pdbx_strand_id
1 'polypeptide(L)'
;MSDASSSDDENDFFGRMESDDLFEESESQQEKRREAQRYVEQYAERDWGLAARQRRVQGADKDMVTESTLELRADKKVMFQEKQGQQAKVWDCALVLAKFLANDAYFARDFFVNKRVIELGCGIGVPGLAAAALGAKEVVLTDMVRSSGT
;
A
#
# COMPACT_ATOMS: atom_id res chain seq x y z
N MET A 1 -28.88 -28.75 -71.91
CA MET A 1 -29.39 -28.24 -70.63
C MET A 1 -29.16 -29.30 -69.57
N SER A 2 -28.00 -29.25 -68.95
CA SER A 2 -27.69 -29.66 -67.58
C SER A 2 -26.18 -29.48 -67.44
N ASP A 3 -25.82 -28.43 -66.71
CA ASP A 3 -24.51 -27.81 -66.63
C ASP A 3 -23.43 -28.69 -66.03
N ALA A 4 -22.21 -28.37 -66.44
CA ALA A 4 -20.96 -28.80 -65.85
C ALA A 4 -20.79 -28.29 -64.41
N SER A 5 -20.08 -29.04 -63.57
CA SER A 5 -18.90 -28.49 -62.89
C SER A 5 -18.13 -29.61 -62.19
N SER A 6 -16.94 -29.88 -62.72
CA SER A 6 -15.82 -30.51 -62.01
C SER A 6 -14.90 -29.35 -61.64
N SER A 7 -14.58 -29.18 -60.35
CA SER A 7 -13.35 -28.52 -59.89
C SER A 7 -13.27 -28.61 -58.36
N ASP A 8 -12.09 -28.98 -57.89
CA ASP A 8 -11.60 -29.03 -56.52
C ASP A 8 -11.82 -27.74 -55.74
N ASP A 9 -11.88 -27.82 -54.40
CA ASP A 9 -11.07 -26.98 -53.50
C ASP A 9 -11.33 -27.32 -52.01
N GLU A 10 -10.26 -27.82 -51.36
CA GLU A 10 -9.75 -27.33 -50.08
C GLU A 10 -10.78 -26.78 -49.07
N ASN A 11 -11.21 -27.62 -48.12
CA ASN A 11 -11.45 -27.18 -46.75
C ASN A 11 -11.76 -28.38 -45.84
N ASP A 12 -10.72 -28.96 -45.25
CA ASP A 12 -10.84 -29.71 -43.98
C ASP A 12 -9.57 -29.52 -43.12
N PHE A 13 -8.94 -28.35 -43.19
CA PHE A 13 -7.93 -27.92 -42.19
C PHE A 13 -8.59 -27.43 -40.89
N PHE A 14 -9.89 -27.15 -40.90
CA PHE A 14 -10.67 -26.83 -39.71
C PHE A 14 -11.31 -28.08 -39.13
N GLY A 15 -10.46 -29.02 -38.68
CA GLY A 15 -10.86 -30.06 -37.77
C GLY A 15 -11.35 -29.42 -36.47
N ARG A 16 -12.67 -29.29 -36.35
CA ARG A 16 -13.44 -29.20 -35.10
C ARG A 16 -12.74 -28.39 -34.00
N MET A 17 -12.80 -27.07 -34.13
CA MET A 17 -12.61 -26.19 -32.98
C MET A 17 -13.83 -26.37 -32.07
N GLU A 18 -13.85 -27.47 -31.31
CA GLU A 18 -14.62 -27.53 -30.07
C GLU A 18 -14.19 -26.30 -29.28
N SER A 19 -15.20 -25.53 -28.89
CA SER A 19 -15.03 -24.26 -28.21
C SER A 19 -14.23 -24.46 -26.93
N ASP A 20 -12.92 -24.28 -26.98
CA ASP A 20 -12.11 -24.00 -25.81
C ASP A 20 -12.70 -22.71 -25.22
N ASP A 21 -13.47 -22.89 -24.13
CA ASP A 21 -14.07 -21.78 -23.42
C ASP A 21 -12.93 -20.90 -22.92
N LEU A 22 -12.76 -19.72 -23.53
CA LEU A 22 -11.73 -18.74 -23.18
C LEU A 22 -11.83 -18.25 -21.72
N PHE A 23 -12.89 -18.66 -21.00
CA PHE A 23 -13.15 -18.40 -19.60
C PHE A 23 -12.99 -19.62 -18.69
N GLU A 24 -12.64 -20.80 -19.22
CA GLU A 24 -12.29 -21.96 -18.39
C GLU A 24 -10.95 -21.73 -17.69
N GLU A 25 -11.05 -21.47 -16.40
CA GLU A 25 -9.90 -21.22 -15.55
C GLU A 25 -9.12 -22.52 -15.31
N SER A 26 -7.89 -22.59 -15.82
CA SER A 26 -7.00 -23.73 -15.59
C SER A 26 -6.79 -24.00 -14.09
N GLU A 27 -6.52 -25.25 -13.72
CA GLU A 27 -6.22 -25.62 -12.33
C GLU A 27 -5.12 -24.74 -11.72
N SER A 28 -4.11 -24.38 -12.51
CA SER A 28 -3.02 -23.49 -12.08
C SER A 28 -3.49 -22.06 -11.74
N GLN A 29 -4.49 -21.55 -12.46
CA GLN A 29 -5.08 -20.23 -12.20
C GLN A 29 -6.00 -20.29 -10.98
N GLN A 30 -6.76 -21.37 -10.82
CA GLN A 30 -7.59 -21.62 -9.63
C GLN A 30 -6.73 -21.72 -8.37
N GLU A 31 -5.58 -22.40 -8.42
CA GLU A 31 -4.65 -22.50 -7.30
C GLU A 31 -4.04 -21.15 -6.93
N LYS A 32 -3.57 -20.37 -7.92
CA LYS A 32 -3.06 -19.01 -7.70
C LYS A 32 -4.11 -18.09 -7.08
N ARG A 33 -5.36 -18.18 -7.54
CA ARG A 33 -6.49 -17.42 -6.97
C ARG A 33 -6.77 -17.81 -5.53
N ARG A 34 -6.78 -19.11 -5.22
CA ARG A 34 -6.98 -19.63 -3.86
C ARG A 34 -5.83 -19.24 -2.94
N GLU A 35 -4.60 -19.26 -3.43
CA GLU A 35 -3.43 -18.77 -2.68
C GLU A 35 -3.52 -17.27 -2.42
N ALA A 36 -3.89 -16.48 -3.42
CA ALA A 36 -4.11 -15.04 -3.26
C ALA A 36 -5.24 -14.75 -2.26
N GLN A 37 -6.34 -15.51 -2.29
CA GLN A 37 -7.44 -15.39 -1.32
C GLN A 37 -6.97 -15.70 0.10
N ARG A 38 -6.24 -16.80 0.30
CA ARG A 38 -5.66 -17.13 1.62
C ARG A 38 -4.71 -16.03 2.11
N TYR A 39 -3.89 -15.46 1.23
CA TYR A 39 -3.01 -14.35 1.58
C TYR A 39 -3.80 -13.11 2.01
N VAL A 40 -4.89 -12.78 1.30
CA VAL A 40 -5.78 -11.66 1.64
C VAL A 40 -6.47 -11.89 2.99
N GLU A 41 -7.00 -13.09 3.24
CA GLU A 41 -7.61 -13.48 4.52
C GLU A 41 -6.60 -13.39 5.67
N GLN A 42 -5.42 -13.98 5.50
CA GLN A 42 -4.35 -13.90 6.49
C GLN A 42 -3.90 -12.46 6.74
N TYR A 43 -3.84 -11.62 5.70
CA TYR A 43 -3.56 -10.19 5.85
C TYR A 43 -4.66 -9.46 6.60
N ALA A 44 -5.92 -9.80 6.35
CA ALA A 44 -7.08 -9.25 7.03
C ALA A 44 -7.14 -9.65 8.51
N GLU A 45 -6.67 -10.84 8.89
CA GLU A 45 -6.65 -11.30 10.29
C GLU A 45 -5.55 -10.66 11.14
N ARG A 46 -4.57 -9.97 10.55
CA ARG A 46 -3.47 -9.35 11.31
C ARG A 46 -3.98 -8.30 12.27
N ASP A 47 -3.61 -8.40 13.54
CA ASP A 47 -3.93 -7.42 14.60
C ASP A 47 -3.01 -6.19 14.62
N TRP A 48 -2.15 -6.04 13.62
CA TRP A 48 -1.25 -4.92 13.49
C TRP A 48 -1.29 -4.32 12.08
N GLY A 49 -0.75 -3.12 11.94
CA GLY A 49 -0.75 -2.38 10.68
C GLY A 49 -2.03 -1.55 10.45
N LEU A 50 -2.11 -0.90 9.31
CA LEU A 50 -3.14 0.08 8.98
C LEU A 50 -4.52 -0.58 8.90
N ALA A 51 -4.60 -1.81 8.38
CA ALA A 51 -5.85 -2.57 8.32
C ALA A 51 -6.43 -2.81 9.72
N ALA A 52 -5.60 -3.27 10.66
CA ALA A 52 -6.00 -3.47 12.06
C ALA A 52 -6.37 -2.15 12.76
N ARG A 53 -5.61 -1.07 12.50
CA ARG A 53 -5.95 0.27 13.01
C ARG A 53 -7.31 0.71 12.48
N GLN A 54 -7.57 0.58 11.18
CA GLN A 54 -8.83 0.97 10.56
C GLN A 54 -10.04 0.18 11.07
N ARG A 55 -9.89 -1.13 11.32
CA ARG A 55 -10.97 -1.93 11.94
C ARG A 55 -11.40 -1.39 13.29
N ARG A 56 -10.47 -0.94 14.14
CA ARG A 56 -10.79 -0.34 15.45
C ARG A 56 -11.59 0.95 15.36
N VAL A 57 -11.47 1.67 14.24
CA VAL A 57 -12.17 2.94 13.98
C VAL A 57 -13.41 2.74 13.10
N GLN A 58 -13.67 1.52 12.63
CA GLN A 58 -14.74 1.24 11.67
C GLN A 58 -16.10 1.35 12.35
N GLY A 59 -16.95 2.27 11.85
CA GLY A 59 -18.23 2.60 12.47
C GLY A 59 -18.16 3.68 13.56
N ALA A 60 -16.97 4.18 13.89
CA ALA A 60 -16.81 5.36 14.74
C ALA A 60 -17.14 6.65 13.99
N ASP A 61 -17.40 7.72 14.75
CA ASP A 61 -17.64 9.07 14.22
C ASP A 61 -16.54 9.46 13.21
N LYS A 62 -16.95 10.09 12.10
CA LYS A 62 -16.02 10.53 11.03
C LYS A 62 -15.01 11.55 11.55
N ASP A 63 -15.38 12.27 12.60
CA ASP A 63 -14.54 13.26 13.27
C ASP A 63 -13.71 12.67 14.42
N MET A 64 -13.80 11.36 14.69
CA MET A 64 -12.99 10.74 15.73
C MET A 64 -11.50 10.80 15.38
N VAL A 65 -10.74 11.46 16.24
CA VAL A 65 -9.28 11.55 16.15
C VAL A 65 -8.67 10.51 17.07
N THR A 66 -7.79 9.68 16.54
CA THR A 66 -7.02 8.70 17.31
C THR A 66 -5.60 9.21 17.50
N GLU A 67 -5.20 9.41 18.76
CA GLU A 67 -3.82 9.75 19.09
C GLU A 67 -2.98 8.48 19.22
N SER A 68 -1.75 8.53 18.73
CA SER A 68 -0.80 7.42 18.77
C SER A 68 0.62 7.92 19.01
N THR A 69 1.43 7.08 19.65
CA THR A 69 2.83 7.34 19.93
C THR A 69 3.70 6.27 19.28
N LEU A 70 4.71 6.70 18.53
CA LEU A 70 5.77 5.85 18.01
C LEU A 70 7.06 6.14 18.79
N GLU A 71 7.50 5.18 19.59
CA GLU A 71 8.83 5.23 20.19
C GLU A 71 9.89 5.02 19.10
N LEU A 72 10.93 5.85 19.07
CA LEU A 72 12.05 5.73 18.12
C LEU A 72 13.26 5.11 18.80
N ARG A 73 13.61 5.64 19.96
CA ARG A 73 14.65 5.19 20.90
C ARG A 73 14.09 5.31 22.32
N ALA A 74 14.83 4.84 23.33
CA ALA A 74 14.41 4.94 24.73
C ALA A 74 14.07 6.38 25.17
N ASP A 75 14.72 7.38 24.57
CA ASP A 75 14.60 8.80 24.89
C ASP A 75 13.86 9.64 23.83
N LYS A 76 13.53 9.05 22.67
CA LYS A 76 12.94 9.76 21.52
C LYS A 76 11.65 9.10 21.08
N LYS A 77 10.59 9.89 20.93
CA LYS A 77 9.29 9.45 20.44
C LYS A 77 8.64 10.50 19.56
N VAL A 78 7.76 10.04 18.67
CA VAL A 78 6.90 10.88 17.84
C VAL A 78 5.46 10.62 18.23
N MET A 79 4.69 11.68 18.47
CA MET A 79 3.25 11.61 18.69
C MET A 79 2.55 12.10 17.43
N PHE A 80 1.46 11.44 17.06
CA PHE A 80 0.70 11.81 15.87
C PHE A 80 -0.79 11.47 16.06
N GLN A 81 -1.61 12.11 15.24
CA GLN A 81 -3.05 11.96 15.27
C GLN A 81 -3.56 11.50 13.91
N GLU A 82 -4.37 10.45 13.91
CA GLU A 82 -5.02 9.89 12.73
C GLU A 82 -6.52 10.22 12.76
N LYS A 83 -7.12 10.47 11.60
CA LYS A 83 -8.57 10.58 11.41
C LYS A 83 -8.99 9.90 10.10
N GLN A 84 -10.29 9.86 9.83
CA GLN A 84 -10.76 9.32 8.55
C GLN A 84 -10.29 10.20 7.36
N GLY A 85 -9.90 9.53 6.27
CA GLY A 85 -9.39 10.15 5.03
C GLY A 85 -7.99 9.66 4.64
N GLN A 86 -7.67 9.67 3.35
CA GLN A 86 -6.40 9.09 2.83
C GLN A 86 -5.16 9.86 3.32
N GLN A 87 -5.24 11.19 3.36
CA GLN A 87 -4.14 12.08 3.77
C GLN A 87 -4.02 12.22 5.30
N ALA A 88 -4.96 11.66 6.05
CA ALA A 88 -5.07 11.82 7.49
C ALA A 88 -4.86 10.50 8.26
N LYS A 89 -4.20 9.54 7.59
CA LYS A 89 -3.81 8.23 8.13
C LYS A 89 -2.31 8.09 8.04
N VAL A 90 -1.73 7.36 8.99
CA VAL A 90 -0.33 6.96 8.93
C VAL A 90 -0.27 5.63 8.22
N TRP A 91 0.42 5.60 7.09
CA TRP A 91 0.69 4.37 6.36
C TRP A 91 1.75 3.54 7.10
N ASP A 92 1.66 2.21 7.03
CA ASP A 92 2.60 1.35 7.74
C ASP A 92 4.05 1.57 7.32
N CYS A 93 4.29 1.88 6.03
CA CYS A 93 5.60 2.25 5.53
C CYS A 93 6.19 3.49 6.23
N ALA A 94 5.36 4.44 6.66
CA ALA A 94 5.80 5.62 7.40
C ALA A 94 6.32 5.24 8.80
N LEU A 95 5.64 4.29 9.48
CA LEU A 95 6.09 3.76 10.77
C LEU A 95 7.42 2.99 10.63
N VAL A 96 7.52 2.15 9.59
CA VAL A 96 8.74 1.38 9.28
C VAL A 96 9.89 2.33 8.98
N LEU A 97 9.68 3.33 8.13
CA LEU A 97 10.71 4.31 7.79
C LEU A 97 11.17 5.09 9.01
N ALA A 98 10.24 5.60 9.84
CA ALA A 98 10.58 6.33 11.05
C ALA A 98 11.45 5.48 12.02
N LYS A 99 11.10 4.19 12.22
CA LYS A 99 11.92 3.25 13.00
C LYS A 99 13.28 2.98 12.35
N PHE A 100 13.35 2.89 11.02
CA PHE A 100 14.59 2.69 10.29
C PHE A 100 15.55 3.88 10.45
N LEU A 101 15.06 5.12 10.38
CA LEU A 101 15.88 6.32 10.60
C LEU A 101 16.48 6.37 12.02
N ALA A 102 15.80 5.79 13.01
CA ALA A 102 16.26 5.73 14.39
C ALA A 102 17.21 4.55 14.69
N ASN A 103 17.45 3.66 13.73
CA ASN A 103 18.18 2.42 13.94
C ASN A 103 19.70 2.64 13.98
N ASP A 104 20.30 2.39 15.14
CA ASP A 104 21.73 2.57 15.41
C ASP A 104 22.65 1.66 14.56
N ALA A 105 22.11 0.59 13.95
CA ALA A 105 22.87 -0.26 13.04
C ALA A 105 23.11 0.39 11.66
N TYR A 106 22.27 1.34 11.26
CA TYR A 106 22.33 2.00 9.95
C TYR A 106 22.73 3.48 10.05
N PHE A 107 22.41 4.14 11.16
CA PHE A 107 22.72 5.55 11.38
C PHE A 107 23.39 5.74 12.73
N ALA A 108 24.53 6.45 12.74
CA ALA A 108 25.12 6.93 13.98
C ALA A 108 24.12 7.78 14.77
N ARG A 109 24.25 7.82 16.09
CA ARG A 109 23.24 8.48 16.94
C ARG A 109 23.04 9.96 16.65
N ASP A 110 24.11 10.63 16.24
CA ASP A 110 24.18 12.03 15.87
C ASP A 110 24.04 12.26 14.35
N PHE A 111 23.74 11.22 13.57
CA PHE A 111 23.66 11.33 12.12
C PHE A 111 22.74 12.46 11.68
N PHE A 112 21.56 12.63 12.29
CA PHE A 112 20.64 13.70 11.88
C PHE A 112 20.99 15.08 12.43
N VAL A 113 21.93 15.20 13.36
CA VAL A 113 22.29 16.47 14.01
C VAL A 113 22.72 17.51 12.96
N ASN A 114 22.12 18.69 13.01
CA ASN A 114 22.38 19.80 12.09
C ASN A 114 22.06 19.55 10.60
N LYS A 115 21.44 18.41 10.25
CA LYS A 115 20.99 18.15 8.88
C LYS A 115 19.69 18.90 8.56
N ARG A 116 19.53 19.23 7.28
CA ARG A 116 18.28 19.72 6.70
C ARG A 116 17.61 18.56 5.95
N VAL A 117 16.36 18.27 6.26
CA VAL A 117 15.60 17.14 5.70
C VAL A 117 14.36 17.67 5.00
N ILE A 118 14.01 17.08 3.86
CA ILE A 118 12.74 17.31 3.18
C ILE A 118 12.01 15.97 3.05
N GLU A 119 10.72 15.95 3.39
CA GLU A 119 9.85 14.80 3.20
C GLU A 119 8.84 15.10 2.08
N LEU A 120 8.76 14.21 1.10
CA LEU A 120 7.86 14.31 -0.05
C LEU A 120 6.67 13.36 0.13
N GLY A 121 5.45 13.88 -0.01
CA GLY A 121 4.23 13.10 0.24
C GLY A 121 4.13 12.69 1.70
N CYS A 122 4.32 13.65 2.60
CA CYS A 122 4.48 13.39 4.03
C CYS A 122 3.21 12.84 4.70
N GLY A 123 2.03 13.12 4.16
CA GLY A 123 0.75 12.89 4.82
C GLY A 123 0.77 13.56 6.20
N ILE A 124 0.72 12.75 7.26
CA ILE A 124 0.86 13.22 8.66
C ILE A 124 2.30 13.64 9.01
N GLY A 125 3.32 13.12 8.30
CA GLY A 125 4.72 13.52 8.43
C GLY A 125 5.51 12.77 9.50
N VAL A 126 5.11 11.54 9.85
CA VAL A 126 5.75 10.75 10.91
C VAL A 126 7.28 10.55 10.67
N PRO A 127 7.76 10.20 9.46
CA PRO A 127 9.19 10.10 9.17
C PRO A 127 9.96 11.42 9.33
N GLY A 128 9.42 12.53 8.83
CA GLY A 128 10.03 13.83 8.98
C GLY A 128 10.06 14.30 10.44
N LEU A 129 8.98 14.08 11.18
CA LEU A 129 8.95 14.31 12.64
C LEU A 129 9.99 13.44 13.37
N ALA A 130 10.21 12.21 12.91
CA ALA A 130 11.26 11.37 13.45
C ALA A 130 12.65 11.94 13.19
N ALA A 131 12.92 12.43 11.97
CA ALA A 131 14.17 13.12 11.66
C ALA A 131 14.39 14.36 12.54
N ALA A 132 13.34 15.15 12.79
CA ALA A 132 13.38 16.29 13.71
C ALA A 132 13.73 15.84 15.15
N ALA A 133 13.05 14.81 15.67
CA ALA A 133 13.31 14.27 17.01
C ALA A 133 14.74 13.72 17.16
N LEU A 134 15.31 13.18 16.07
CA LEU A 134 16.68 12.66 15.99
C LEU A 134 17.75 13.76 15.81
N GLY A 135 17.36 15.04 15.74
CA GLY A 135 18.28 16.19 15.78
C GLY A 135 18.45 16.96 14.48
N ALA A 136 17.64 16.69 13.45
CA ALA A 136 17.62 17.53 12.25
C ALA A 136 17.38 19.00 12.63
N LYS A 137 18.19 19.90 12.06
CA LYS A 137 18.09 21.35 12.29
C LYS A 137 16.84 21.94 11.64
N GLU A 138 16.45 21.39 10.51
CA GLU A 138 15.29 21.83 9.75
C GLU A 138 14.66 20.62 9.07
N VAL A 139 13.35 20.51 9.15
CA VAL A 139 12.56 19.52 8.43
C VAL A 139 11.45 20.23 7.68
N VAL A 140 11.44 20.06 6.36
CA VAL A 140 10.39 20.58 5.48
C VAL A 140 9.47 19.42 5.11
N LEU A 141 8.23 19.48 5.57
CA LEU A 141 7.20 18.50 5.25
C LEU A 141 6.40 18.99 4.05
N THR A 142 6.30 18.19 2.99
CA THR A 142 5.59 18.56 1.77
C THR A 142 4.56 17.51 1.39
N ASP A 143 3.36 17.96 1.02
CA ASP A 143 2.29 17.14 0.49
C ASP A 143 1.45 17.94 -0.51
N MET A 144 0.52 17.27 -1.18
CA MET A 144 -0.45 17.88 -2.08
C MET A 144 -1.47 18.70 -1.28
N VAL A 145 -1.89 19.84 -1.83
CA VAL A 145 -3.00 20.61 -1.27
C VAL A 145 -4.24 19.73 -1.27
N ARG A 146 -4.90 19.62 -0.11
CA ARG A 146 -6.20 18.96 -0.02
C ARG A 146 -7.22 19.81 -0.77
N SER A 147 -7.68 19.37 -1.94
CA SER A 147 -8.82 19.99 -2.59
C SER A 147 -10.06 19.74 -1.74
N SER A 148 -10.51 20.74 -1.00
CA SER A 148 -11.91 20.80 -0.56
C SER A 148 -12.74 20.99 -1.82
N GLY A 149 -13.39 19.94 -2.31
CA GLY A 149 -14.38 20.08 -3.38
C GLY A 149 -15.42 21.10 -2.93
N THR A 150 -15.49 22.24 -3.61
CA THR A 150 -16.63 23.15 -3.61
C THR A 150 -17.69 22.62 -4.56
#